data_AF-A0A6M0RZ46-F1
#
_entry.id   AF-A0A6M0RZ46-F1
#
_cell.length_a   1.000
_cell.length_b   1.000
_cell.length_c   1.000
_cell.angle_alpha   90.00
_cell.angle_beta   90.00
_cell.angle_gamma   90.00
#
_symmetry.space_group_name_H-M   'P 1'
#
loop_
_entity.id
_entity.type
_entity.pdbx_description
1 polymer ?
#
loop_
_entity_poly.entity_id
_entity_poly.type
_entity_poly.pdbx_seq_one_letter_code
_entity_poly.pdbx_strand_id
1 'polypeptide(L)'
;MFQPQKLNQTSIFSKLKNSPKNLHSILTIIGLLIGLWYLPAWFLGFLDKGLQSTYGFTLAAFFVCFGLYHLWRQRKQITQLKATHTERRLGHFLILGGVLLFPICRFALWSQAILWASILIGIALSNWGWQFYRQQPIIVLSFLVTVYPRPAAAARSLWEAFTPYEYLERVMAHAGAWALRLFNWPATASESFVNVPQGSVDVYWDCNGFDMALTVIAASLVIGLLRKQSRLQILSFMGVGIVTALLFNIPRVMLMTIALVHWGDRWLNFWQGPLGSQLFSGCVLAAYYLIVTNITPKTV
;
A
#
# COMPACT_ATOMS: atom_id res chain seq x y z
N MET A 1 60.47 36.81 4.25
CA MET A 1 60.47 36.24 2.89
C MET A 1 59.22 35.37 2.77
N PHE A 2 58.09 35.95 2.37
CA PHE A 2 56.81 35.24 2.25
C PHE A 2 56.75 34.58 0.88
N GLN A 3 56.70 33.25 0.83
CA GLN A 3 56.38 32.53 -0.39
C GLN A 3 54.85 32.59 -0.61
N PRO A 4 54.37 33.06 -1.78
CA PRO A 4 52.95 32.98 -2.07
C PRO A 4 52.57 31.53 -2.36
N GLN A 5 51.67 30.97 -1.54
CA GLN A 5 50.96 29.74 -1.85
C GLN A 5 50.18 29.94 -3.15
N LYS A 6 50.57 29.23 -4.21
CA LYS A 6 49.75 29.07 -5.41
C LYS A 6 48.45 28.37 -5.01
N LEU A 7 47.38 29.15 -4.90
CA LEU A 7 46.00 28.65 -4.89
C LEU A 7 45.78 27.88 -6.20
N ASN A 8 45.86 26.55 -6.13
CA ASN A 8 45.37 25.65 -7.16
C ASN A 8 43.86 25.85 -7.28
N GLN A 9 43.44 26.83 -8.08
CA GLN A 9 42.09 26.89 -8.64
C GLN A 9 41.96 25.78 -9.68
N THR A 10 41.95 24.52 -9.23
CA THR A 10 41.36 23.43 -10.02
C THR A 10 39.85 23.67 -10.00
N SER A 11 39.38 24.47 -10.96
CA SER A 11 37.98 24.81 -11.10
C SER A 11 37.15 23.53 -11.15
N ILE A 12 36.02 23.52 -10.45
CA ILE A 12 35.05 22.41 -10.46
C ILE A 12 34.68 22.01 -11.90
N PHE A 13 34.74 22.96 -12.83
CA PHE A 13 34.56 22.78 -14.27
C PHE A 13 35.62 21.88 -14.95
N SER A 14 36.88 21.89 -14.48
CA SER A 14 37.92 20.99 -14.99
C SER A 14 37.70 19.53 -14.57
N LYS A 15 37.08 19.29 -13.40
CA LYS A 15 36.65 17.95 -12.95
C LYS A 15 35.43 17.44 -13.72
N LEU A 16 34.56 18.34 -14.19
CA LEU A 16 33.39 18.00 -15.04
C LEU A 16 33.78 17.65 -16.48
N LYS A 17 34.83 18.29 -17.02
CA LYS A 17 35.21 18.17 -18.43
C LYS A 17 35.94 16.86 -18.79
N ASN A 18 36.53 16.18 -17.81
CA ASN A 18 37.36 14.99 -18.01
C ASN A 18 36.67 13.64 -17.73
N SER A 19 35.33 13.58 -17.74
CA SER A 19 34.63 12.31 -17.57
C SER A 19 33.89 11.85 -18.83
N PRO A 20 34.48 10.98 -19.66
CA PRO A 20 33.70 10.11 -20.54
C PRO A 20 33.03 8.94 -19.77
N LYS A 21 32.84 9.03 -18.44
CA LYS A 21 32.43 7.90 -17.56
C LYS A 21 31.43 8.39 -16.51
N ASN A 22 30.12 8.30 -16.70
CA ASN A 22 29.39 7.04 -16.76
C ASN A 22 28.04 7.30 -17.45
N LEU A 23 27.85 6.76 -18.67
CA LEU A 23 26.52 6.65 -19.32
C LEU A 23 25.45 6.19 -18.31
N HIS A 24 25.82 5.23 -17.47
CA HIS A 24 24.98 4.73 -16.38
C HIS A 24 24.52 5.80 -15.39
N SER A 25 25.41 6.71 -14.97
CA SER A 25 25.04 7.81 -14.06
C SER A 25 24.12 8.82 -14.76
N ILE A 26 24.36 9.11 -16.04
CA ILE A 26 23.49 10.00 -16.83
C ILE A 26 22.09 9.39 -16.96
N LEU A 27 21.98 8.13 -17.38
CA LEU A 27 20.70 7.43 -17.49
C LEU A 27 19.96 7.40 -16.15
N THR A 28 20.66 7.10 -15.06
CA THR A 28 20.09 7.10 -13.71
C THR A 28 19.53 8.48 -13.34
N ILE A 29 20.27 9.56 -13.61
CA ILE A 29 19.84 10.94 -13.34
C ILE A 29 18.60 11.29 -14.17
N ILE A 30 18.61 10.99 -15.47
CA ILE A 30 17.45 11.27 -16.35
C ILE A 30 16.21 10.53 -15.84
N GLY A 31 16.34 9.26 -15.47
CA GLY A 31 15.25 8.49 -14.89
C GLY A 31 14.72 9.13 -13.59
N LEU A 32 15.60 9.52 -12.67
CA LEU A 32 15.20 10.18 -11.42
C LEU A 32 14.51 11.53 -11.63
N LEU A 33 14.96 12.33 -12.60
CA LEU A 33 14.33 13.61 -12.95
C LEU A 33 12.88 13.42 -13.39
N ILE A 34 12.57 12.34 -14.10
CA ILE A 34 11.20 12.03 -14.50
C ILE A 34 10.31 11.70 -13.30
N GLY A 35 10.79 10.92 -12.34
CA GLY A 35 10.01 10.68 -11.12
C GLY A 35 9.79 11.94 -10.30
N LEU A 36 10.81 12.79 -10.20
CA LEU A 36 10.70 14.09 -9.55
C LEU A 36 9.65 14.97 -10.22
N TRP A 37 9.46 14.86 -11.54
CA TRP A 37 8.40 15.56 -12.27
C TRP A 37 6.98 15.14 -11.83
N TYR A 38 6.79 13.87 -11.45
CA TYR A 38 5.49 13.38 -10.96
C TYR A 38 5.22 13.71 -9.49
N LEU A 39 6.26 14.04 -8.73
CA LEU A 39 6.18 14.25 -7.29
C LEU A 39 5.17 15.33 -6.88
N PRO A 40 5.06 16.50 -7.55
CA PRO A 40 4.02 17.49 -7.22
C PRO A 40 2.60 16.94 -7.37
N ALA A 41 2.33 16.18 -8.44
CA ALA A 41 1.00 15.60 -8.67
C ALA A 41 0.65 14.55 -7.61
N TRP A 42 1.61 13.73 -7.21
CA TRP A 42 1.42 12.74 -6.14
C TRP A 42 1.29 13.39 -4.76
N PHE A 43 2.04 14.46 -4.51
CA PHE A 43 1.97 15.20 -3.25
C PHE A 43 0.61 15.91 -3.09
N LEU A 44 0.12 16.57 -4.15
CA LEU A 44 -1.23 17.16 -4.15
C LEU A 44 -2.30 16.08 -3.98
N GLY A 45 -2.18 14.95 -4.70
CA GLY A 45 -3.08 13.81 -4.52
C GLY A 45 -3.08 13.26 -3.09
N PHE A 46 -1.92 13.22 -2.43
CA PHE A 46 -1.79 12.85 -1.03
C PHE A 46 -2.44 13.87 -0.08
N LEU A 47 -2.27 15.17 -0.31
CA LEU A 47 -2.90 16.20 0.52
C LEU A 47 -4.43 16.19 0.40
N ASP A 48 -4.95 16.09 -0.83
CA ASP A 48 -6.39 16.13 -1.08
C ASP A 48 -7.09 14.85 -0.64
N LYS A 49 -6.47 13.68 -0.90
CA LYS A 49 -7.12 12.36 -0.74
C LYS A 49 -6.55 11.51 0.38
N GLY A 50 -5.35 11.81 0.89
CA GLY A 50 -4.71 11.06 1.96
C GLY A 50 -5.41 11.25 3.31
N LEU A 51 -5.89 12.46 3.59
CA LEU A 51 -6.67 12.76 4.80
C LEU A 51 -8.05 12.06 4.81
N GLN A 52 -8.58 11.70 3.64
CA GLN A 52 -9.86 11.01 3.51
C GLN A 52 -9.74 9.48 3.62
N SER A 53 -8.53 8.92 3.77
CA SER A 53 -8.21 7.50 4.05
C SER A 53 -8.69 6.43 3.04
N THR A 54 -9.65 6.72 2.16
CA THR A 54 -10.27 5.75 1.25
C THR A 54 -9.34 5.29 0.11
N TYR A 55 -8.32 6.06 -0.24
CA TYR A 55 -7.57 5.87 -1.49
C TYR A 55 -6.20 5.20 -1.34
N GLY A 56 -5.87 4.62 -0.19
CA GLY A 56 -4.61 3.88 0.00
C GLY A 56 -3.33 4.72 -0.04
N PHE A 57 -3.41 6.05 -0.24
CA PHE A 57 -2.27 6.97 -0.27
C PHE A 57 -1.46 6.96 1.03
N THR A 58 -2.12 6.90 2.19
CA THR A 58 -1.45 6.80 3.50
C THR A 58 -0.67 5.50 3.64
N LEU A 59 -1.26 4.39 3.17
CA LEU A 59 -0.60 3.08 3.16
C LEU A 59 0.61 3.09 2.20
N ALA A 60 0.46 3.68 1.01
CA ALA A 60 1.56 3.85 0.07
C ALA A 60 2.68 4.71 0.66
N ALA A 61 2.36 5.85 1.28
CA ALA A 61 3.35 6.71 1.95
C ALA A 61 4.10 5.96 3.06
N PHE A 62 3.39 5.17 3.87
CA PHE A 62 3.99 4.30 4.87
C PHE A 62 4.98 3.30 4.24
N PHE A 63 4.59 2.60 3.18
CA PHE A 63 5.46 1.64 2.50
C PHE A 63 6.66 2.30 1.82
N VAL A 64 6.51 3.51 1.24
CA VAL A 64 7.66 4.29 0.73
C VAL A 64 8.63 4.59 1.85
N CYS A 65 8.15 5.16 2.97
CA CYS A 65 8.99 5.46 4.14
C CYS A 65 9.66 4.22 4.72
N PHE A 66 8.92 3.11 4.80
CA PHE A 66 9.41 1.83 5.30
C PHE A 66 10.50 1.24 4.39
N GLY A 67 10.29 1.26 3.08
CA GLY A 67 11.29 0.85 2.09
C GLY A 67 12.56 1.70 2.14
N LEU A 68 12.41 3.03 2.25
CA LEU A 68 13.53 3.97 2.40
C LEU A 68 14.31 3.74 3.70
N TYR A 69 13.61 3.51 4.81
CA TYR A 69 14.23 3.19 6.11
C TYR A 69 15.09 1.93 6.02
N HIS A 70 14.56 0.85 5.43
CA HIS A 70 15.32 -0.39 5.23
C HIS A 70 16.51 -0.21 4.30
N LEU A 71 16.34 0.52 3.19
CA LEU A 71 17.41 0.86 2.26
C LEU A 71 18.53 1.63 2.95
N TRP A 72 18.19 2.61 3.79
CA TRP A 72 19.17 3.37 4.57
C TRP A 72 19.93 2.50 5.58
N ARG A 73 19.22 1.62 6.28
CA ARG A 73 19.78 0.71 7.29
C ARG A 73 20.72 -0.32 6.67
N GLN A 74 20.39 -0.84 5.49
CA GLN A 74 21.15 -1.88 4.80
C GLN A 74 22.14 -1.35 3.75
N ARG A 75 22.33 -0.02 3.67
CA ARG A 75 23.16 0.62 2.63
C ARG A 75 24.55 -0.01 2.45
N LYS A 76 25.22 -0.39 3.55
CA LYS A 76 26.56 -1.00 3.50
C LYS A 76 26.56 -2.36 2.81
N GLN A 77 25.54 -3.19 3.05
CA GLN A 77 25.39 -4.50 2.41
C GLN A 77 25.02 -4.32 0.93
N ILE A 78 24.10 -3.40 0.63
CA ILE A 78 23.65 -3.13 -0.74
C ILE A 78 24.80 -2.62 -1.62
N THR A 79 25.68 -1.75 -1.09
CA THR A 79 26.84 -1.24 -1.84
C THR A 79 27.88 -2.30 -2.20
N GLN A 80 27.85 -3.48 -1.55
CA GLN A 80 28.75 -4.59 -1.89
C GLN A 80 28.24 -5.40 -3.09
N LEU A 81 26.96 -5.27 -3.44
CA LEU A 81 26.36 -5.92 -4.61
C LEU A 81 26.88 -5.27 -5.89
N LYS A 82 27.12 -6.09 -6.90
CA LYS A 82 27.56 -5.63 -8.22
C LYS A 82 26.71 -6.28 -9.30
N ALA A 83 26.12 -5.44 -10.15
CA ALA A 83 25.43 -5.90 -11.35
C ALA A 83 26.42 -6.51 -12.37
N THR A 84 26.02 -7.61 -12.99
CA THR A 84 26.67 -8.13 -14.20
C THR A 84 26.44 -7.20 -15.39
N HIS A 85 27.25 -7.33 -16.45
CA HIS A 85 27.10 -6.51 -17.66
C HIS A 85 25.71 -6.67 -18.31
N THR A 86 25.16 -7.87 -18.32
CA THR A 86 23.84 -8.17 -18.91
C THR A 86 22.71 -7.52 -18.11
N GLU A 87 22.72 -7.66 -16.79
CA GLU A 87 21.75 -7.01 -15.90
C GLU A 87 21.83 -5.49 -16.02
N ARG A 88 23.03 -4.93 -16.14
CA ARG A 88 23.23 -3.49 -16.33
C ARG A 88 22.58 -2.98 -17.60
N ARG A 89 22.74 -3.68 -18.72
CA ARG A 89 22.09 -3.32 -19.99
C ARG A 89 20.58 -3.42 -19.88
N LEU A 90 20.06 -4.50 -19.27
CA LEU A 90 18.62 -4.65 -19.05
C LEU A 90 18.07 -3.49 -18.21
N GLY A 91 18.77 -3.10 -17.15
CA GLY A 91 18.40 -1.95 -16.33
C GLY A 91 18.40 -0.63 -17.11
N HIS A 92 19.38 -0.42 -18.00
CA HIS A 92 19.40 0.74 -18.90
C HIS A 92 18.23 0.76 -19.89
N PHE A 93 17.86 -0.40 -20.46
CA PHE A 93 16.68 -0.50 -21.33
C PHE A 93 15.38 -0.16 -20.59
N LEU A 94 15.24 -0.61 -19.34
CA LEU A 94 14.08 -0.26 -18.51
C LEU A 94 14.02 1.25 -18.23
N ILE A 95 15.14 1.87 -17.87
CA ILE A 95 15.22 3.32 -17.64
C ILE A 95 14.86 4.07 -18.93
N LEU A 96 15.48 3.72 -20.06
CA LEU A 96 15.22 4.38 -21.35
C LEU A 96 13.78 4.19 -21.81
N GLY A 97 13.23 2.99 -21.67
CA GLY A 97 11.82 2.72 -21.98
C GLY A 97 10.88 3.57 -21.14
N GLY A 98 11.11 3.65 -19.82
CA GLY A 98 10.36 4.55 -18.95
C GLY A 98 10.48 6.02 -19.38
N VAL A 99 11.68 6.48 -19.69
CA VAL A 99 11.93 7.85 -20.16
C VAL A 99 11.18 8.17 -21.45
N LEU A 100 11.20 7.26 -22.42
CA LEU A 100 10.54 7.45 -23.72
C LEU A 100 9.01 7.43 -23.61
N LEU A 101 8.45 6.64 -22.69
CA LEU A 101 7.01 6.56 -22.47
C LEU A 101 6.45 7.71 -21.63
N PHE A 102 7.30 8.53 -21.02
CA PHE A 102 6.91 9.64 -20.13
C PHE A 102 5.84 10.58 -20.73
N PRO A 103 5.95 11.04 -22.00
CA PRO A 103 4.97 11.97 -22.57
C PRO A 103 3.56 11.36 -22.69
N ILE A 104 3.49 10.03 -22.87
CA ILE A 104 2.24 9.28 -23.08
C ILE A 104 1.62 8.95 -21.71
N CYS A 105 2.43 8.50 -20.76
CA CYS A 105 1.97 8.01 -19.46
C CYS A 105 1.73 9.12 -18.42
N ARG A 106 1.90 10.40 -18.77
CA ARG A 106 1.77 11.53 -17.83
C ARG A 106 0.34 11.82 -17.35
N PHE A 107 -0.70 11.31 -18.03
CA PHE A 107 -2.07 11.74 -17.78
C PHE A 107 -2.81 10.96 -16.68
N ALA A 108 -2.39 9.73 -16.38
CA ALA A 108 -3.03 8.90 -15.36
C ALA A 108 -2.04 8.53 -14.24
N LEU A 109 -2.48 8.64 -12.98
CA LEU A 109 -1.67 8.31 -11.80
C LEU A 109 -1.09 6.88 -11.86
N TRP A 110 -1.89 5.93 -12.37
CA TRP A 110 -1.48 4.53 -12.50
C TRP A 110 -0.35 4.34 -13.53
N SER A 111 -0.47 4.98 -14.70
CA SER A 111 0.57 4.91 -15.73
C SER A 111 1.86 5.60 -15.27
N GLN A 112 1.75 6.71 -14.53
CA GLN A 112 2.90 7.37 -13.89
C GLN A 112 3.60 6.43 -12.89
N ALA A 113 2.83 5.74 -12.04
CA ALA A 113 3.36 4.85 -11.02
C ALA A 113 4.07 3.63 -11.63
N ILE A 114 3.52 3.02 -12.68
CA ILE A 114 4.19 1.93 -13.42
C ILE A 114 5.48 2.39 -14.06
N LEU A 115 5.46 3.56 -14.70
CA LEU A 115 6.63 4.12 -15.33
C LEU A 115 7.72 4.44 -14.31
N TRP A 116 7.33 4.96 -13.14
CA TRP A 116 8.27 5.18 -12.06
C TRP A 116 8.84 3.88 -11.49
N ALA A 117 8.00 2.87 -11.33
CA ALA A 117 8.43 1.55 -10.90
C ALA A 117 9.44 0.94 -11.87
N SER A 118 9.20 1.02 -13.18
CA SER A 118 10.11 0.49 -14.20
C SER A 118 11.47 1.20 -14.16
N ILE A 119 11.48 2.52 -13.97
CA ILE A 119 12.71 3.31 -13.78
C ILE A 119 13.44 2.87 -12.51
N LEU A 120 12.76 2.77 -11.36
CA LEU A 120 13.38 2.35 -10.09
C LEU A 120 13.94 0.93 -10.17
N ILE A 121 13.20 0.01 -10.80
CA ILE A 121 13.65 -1.37 -11.07
C ILE A 121 14.90 -1.32 -11.96
N GLY A 122 14.89 -0.51 -13.02
CA GLY A 122 16.04 -0.34 -13.91
C GLY A 122 17.27 0.22 -13.20
N ILE A 123 17.09 1.19 -12.29
CA ILE A 123 18.17 1.75 -11.46
C ILE A 123 18.71 0.68 -10.51
N ALA A 124 17.85 -0.04 -9.79
CA ALA A 124 18.28 -1.08 -8.87
C ALA A 124 19.00 -2.23 -9.58
N LEU A 125 18.47 -2.67 -10.73
CA LEU A 125 19.06 -3.74 -11.54
C LEU A 125 20.41 -3.32 -12.14
N SER A 126 20.54 -2.08 -12.60
CA SER A 126 21.79 -1.60 -13.21
C SER A 126 22.92 -1.30 -12.22
N ASN A 127 22.58 -1.00 -10.97
CA ASN A 127 23.54 -0.80 -9.88
C ASN A 127 23.89 -2.12 -9.17
N TRP A 128 22.87 -2.86 -8.74
CA TRP A 128 23.03 -3.96 -7.76
C TRP A 128 22.72 -5.35 -8.33
N GLY A 129 22.19 -5.44 -9.56
CA GLY A 129 21.89 -6.71 -10.23
C GLY A 129 20.68 -7.45 -9.64
N TRP A 130 20.44 -8.67 -10.12
CA TRP A 130 19.33 -9.51 -9.67
C TRP A 130 19.47 -9.91 -8.19
N GLN A 131 20.71 -9.96 -7.68
CA GLN A 131 20.99 -10.28 -6.28
C GLN A 131 20.29 -9.33 -5.30
N PHE A 132 20.10 -8.06 -5.67
CA PHE A 132 19.35 -7.11 -4.84
C PHE A 132 17.93 -7.60 -4.56
N TYR A 133 17.22 -8.07 -5.58
CA TYR A 133 15.83 -8.53 -5.45
C TYR A 133 15.71 -9.79 -4.61
N ARG A 134 16.70 -10.68 -4.72
CA ARG A 134 16.75 -11.92 -3.95
C ARG A 134 17.12 -11.67 -2.48
N GLN A 135 18.05 -10.75 -2.22
CA GLN A 135 18.57 -10.49 -0.87
C GLN A 135 17.75 -9.46 -0.10
N GLN A 136 17.05 -8.54 -0.78
CA GLN A 136 16.30 -7.45 -0.16
C GLN A 136 14.79 -7.45 -0.52
N PRO A 137 14.08 -8.58 -0.32
CA PRO A 137 12.68 -8.70 -0.72
C PRO A 137 11.76 -7.70 0.02
N ILE A 138 12.10 -7.29 1.24
CA ILE A 138 11.32 -6.32 2.02
C ILE A 138 11.32 -4.95 1.34
N ILE A 139 12.49 -4.48 0.89
CA ILE A 139 12.61 -3.19 0.19
C ILE A 139 11.81 -3.24 -1.11
N VAL A 140 11.98 -4.31 -1.89
CA VAL A 140 11.28 -4.52 -3.16
C VAL A 140 9.77 -4.54 -2.96
N LEU A 141 9.27 -5.34 -2.01
CA LEU A 141 7.84 -5.47 -1.74
C LEU A 141 7.24 -4.13 -1.30
N SER A 142 7.96 -3.37 -0.47
CA SER A 142 7.51 -2.06 0.00
C SER A 142 7.31 -1.10 -1.18
N PHE A 143 8.25 -1.02 -2.12
CA PHE A 143 8.07 -0.18 -3.31
C PHE A 143 7.03 -0.76 -4.28
N LEU A 144 6.97 -2.09 -4.47
CA LEU A 144 5.98 -2.71 -5.37
C LEU A 144 4.54 -2.43 -4.96
N VAL A 145 4.23 -2.47 -3.66
CA VAL A 145 2.88 -2.14 -3.15
C VAL A 145 2.49 -0.69 -3.49
N THR A 146 3.46 0.21 -3.68
CA THR A 146 3.21 1.62 -4.02
C THR A 146 2.96 1.86 -5.52
N VAL A 147 3.34 0.91 -6.38
CA VAL A 147 3.19 1.00 -7.84
C VAL A 147 1.73 0.93 -8.26
N TYR A 148 0.90 0.21 -7.49
CA TYR A 148 -0.50 0.08 -7.78
C TYR A 148 -1.29 1.02 -6.87
N PRO A 149 -1.77 2.20 -7.34
CA PRO A 149 -2.50 3.17 -6.51
C PRO A 149 -3.83 2.67 -5.93
N ARG A 150 -4.27 1.44 -6.27
CA ARG A 150 -5.53 0.86 -5.77
C ARG A 150 -5.41 -0.63 -5.50
N PRO A 151 -4.52 -1.12 -4.61
CA PRO A 151 -4.34 -2.56 -4.40
C PRO A 151 -5.67 -3.26 -4.07
N ALA A 152 -6.58 -2.54 -3.42
CA ALA A 152 -7.96 -2.92 -3.21
C ALA A 152 -8.76 -3.20 -4.50
N ALA A 153 -8.62 -2.37 -5.54
CA ALA A 153 -9.30 -2.59 -6.82
C ALA A 153 -8.79 -3.84 -7.56
N ALA A 154 -7.47 -4.10 -7.55
CA ALA A 154 -6.93 -5.33 -8.16
C ALA A 154 -7.38 -6.57 -7.39
N ALA A 155 -7.30 -6.53 -6.07
CA ALA A 155 -7.79 -7.61 -5.22
C ALA A 155 -9.30 -7.82 -5.40
N ARG A 156 -10.07 -6.74 -5.56
CA ARG A 156 -11.50 -6.78 -5.87
C ARG A 156 -11.76 -7.49 -7.19
N SER A 157 -11.12 -7.08 -8.27
CA SER A 157 -11.32 -7.71 -9.58
C SER A 157 -10.93 -9.18 -9.56
N LEU A 158 -9.88 -9.54 -8.81
CA LEU A 158 -9.51 -10.93 -8.60
C LEU A 158 -10.59 -11.68 -7.83
N TRP A 159 -11.12 -11.10 -6.77
CA TRP A 159 -12.21 -11.68 -5.97
C TRP A 159 -13.46 -11.92 -6.82
N GLU A 160 -13.94 -10.87 -7.49
CA GLU A 160 -15.12 -10.93 -8.38
C GLU A 160 -14.94 -11.92 -9.54
N ALA A 161 -13.71 -12.20 -9.98
CA ALA A 161 -13.44 -13.22 -11.00
C ALA A 161 -13.62 -14.66 -10.48
N PHE A 162 -13.47 -14.88 -9.17
CA PHE A 162 -13.53 -16.21 -8.55
C PHE A 162 -14.75 -16.44 -7.66
N THR A 163 -15.52 -15.41 -7.35
CA THR A 163 -16.71 -15.51 -6.51
C THR A 163 -17.97 -15.05 -7.25
N PRO A 164 -19.16 -15.57 -6.88
CA PRO A 164 -20.42 -15.08 -7.41
C PRO A 164 -20.62 -13.58 -7.21
N TYR A 165 -21.49 -12.98 -8.02
CA TYR A 165 -21.89 -11.58 -7.90
C TYR A 165 -22.39 -11.27 -6.48
N GLU A 166 -21.87 -10.20 -5.87
CA GLU A 166 -22.21 -9.73 -4.51
C GLU A 166 -22.07 -10.80 -3.41
N TYR A 167 -21.15 -11.77 -3.58
CA TYR A 167 -21.04 -12.89 -2.64
C TYR A 167 -20.75 -12.42 -1.21
N LEU A 168 -19.79 -11.51 -1.02
CA LEU A 168 -19.39 -11.08 0.33
C LEU A 168 -20.46 -10.18 0.96
N GLU A 169 -21.09 -9.33 0.17
CA GLU A 169 -22.22 -8.48 0.51
C GLU A 169 -23.37 -9.32 1.07
N ARG A 170 -23.78 -10.36 0.34
CA ARG A 170 -24.83 -11.31 0.77
C ARG A 170 -24.45 -11.99 2.08
N VAL A 171 -23.22 -12.51 2.19
CA VAL A 171 -22.75 -13.16 3.42
C VAL A 171 -22.81 -12.19 4.62
N MET A 172 -22.37 -10.94 4.43
CA MET A 172 -22.41 -9.93 5.48
C MET A 172 -23.83 -9.47 5.82
N ALA A 173 -24.73 -9.36 4.84
CA ALA A 173 -26.14 -9.06 5.07
C ALA A 173 -26.82 -10.19 5.87
N HIS A 174 -26.60 -11.45 5.49
CA HIS A 174 -27.11 -12.61 6.23
C HIS A 174 -26.56 -12.67 7.65
N ALA A 175 -25.25 -12.46 7.83
CA ALA A 175 -24.61 -12.45 9.14
C ALA A 175 -25.12 -11.29 10.01
N GLY A 176 -25.27 -10.09 9.43
CA GLY A 176 -25.82 -8.91 10.11
C GLY A 176 -27.27 -9.10 10.53
N ALA A 177 -28.13 -9.61 9.64
CA ALA A 177 -29.53 -9.91 9.95
C ALA A 177 -29.66 -11.04 10.99
N TRP A 178 -28.80 -12.06 10.94
CA TRP A 178 -28.74 -13.08 11.98
C TRP A 178 -28.34 -12.50 13.34
N ALA A 179 -27.30 -11.67 13.37
CA ALA A 179 -26.85 -11.04 14.60
C ALA A 179 -27.89 -10.08 15.18
N LEU A 180 -28.58 -9.27 14.35
CA LEU A 180 -29.72 -8.45 14.79
C LEU A 180 -30.83 -9.30 15.44
N ARG A 181 -31.16 -10.46 14.88
CA ARG A 181 -32.14 -11.38 15.47
C ARG A 181 -31.71 -11.90 16.84
N LEU A 182 -30.42 -12.11 17.08
CA LEU A 182 -29.92 -12.49 18.41
C LEU A 182 -30.19 -11.40 19.47
N PHE A 183 -30.31 -10.14 19.06
CA PHE A 183 -30.66 -9.01 19.93
C PHE A 183 -32.16 -8.67 19.89
N ASN A 184 -33.01 -9.61 19.47
CA ASN A 184 -34.47 -9.45 19.35
C ASN A 184 -34.94 -8.38 18.35
N TRP A 185 -34.10 -8.03 17.36
CA TRP A 185 -34.54 -7.20 16.24
C TRP A 185 -35.11 -8.08 15.12
N PRO A 186 -36.32 -7.80 14.61
CA PRO A 186 -36.96 -8.60 13.55
C PRO A 186 -36.32 -8.32 12.17
N ALA A 187 -35.07 -8.73 12.00
CA ALA A 187 -34.30 -8.53 10.77
C ALA A 187 -34.33 -9.77 9.87
N THR A 188 -34.46 -9.56 8.57
CA THR A 188 -34.31 -10.57 7.52
C THR A 188 -33.27 -10.11 6.51
N ALA A 189 -32.65 -11.04 5.81
CA ALA A 189 -31.72 -10.71 4.72
C ALA A 189 -32.30 -11.18 3.39
N SER A 190 -32.22 -10.33 2.37
CA SER A 190 -32.60 -10.63 1.00
C SER A 190 -31.52 -10.08 0.08
N GLU A 191 -30.77 -10.96 -0.58
CA GLU A 191 -29.59 -10.58 -1.36
C GLU A 191 -28.58 -9.78 -0.51
N SER A 192 -28.17 -8.58 -0.95
CA SER A 192 -27.28 -7.68 -0.20
C SER A 192 -28.00 -6.84 0.88
N PHE A 193 -29.32 -6.95 1.01
CA PHE A 193 -30.11 -6.08 1.89
C PHE A 193 -30.37 -6.71 3.25
N VAL A 194 -30.23 -5.91 4.30
CA VAL A 194 -30.75 -6.19 5.64
C VAL A 194 -32.08 -5.45 5.79
N ASN A 195 -33.16 -6.20 5.85
CA ASN A 195 -34.54 -5.70 5.96
C ASN A 195 -35.03 -5.77 7.39
N VAL A 196 -35.56 -4.66 7.89
CA VAL A 196 -36.30 -4.57 9.16
C VAL A 196 -37.67 -3.92 8.90
N PRO A 197 -38.66 -4.01 9.79
CA PRO A 197 -40.01 -3.51 9.53
C PRO A 197 -40.07 -2.02 9.18
N GLN A 198 -39.11 -1.25 9.67
CA GLN A 198 -39.04 0.20 9.50
C GLN A 198 -38.21 0.63 8.27
N GLY A 199 -37.53 -0.29 7.58
CA GLY A 199 -36.66 0.06 6.45
C GLY A 199 -35.70 -1.05 6.01
N SER A 200 -34.93 -0.78 4.97
CA SER A 200 -33.90 -1.69 4.45
C SER A 200 -32.56 -0.98 4.34
N VAL A 201 -31.47 -1.71 4.59
CA VAL A 201 -30.10 -1.22 4.43
C VAL A 201 -29.36 -2.09 3.45
N ASP A 202 -28.84 -1.48 2.39
CA ASP A 202 -27.99 -2.15 1.41
C ASP A 202 -26.57 -2.31 1.96
N VAL A 203 -26.07 -3.56 1.95
CA VAL A 203 -24.68 -3.86 2.23
C VAL A 203 -23.93 -3.84 0.91
N TYR A 204 -23.57 -2.64 0.47
CA TYR A 204 -22.75 -2.44 -0.73
C TYR A 204 -21.25 -2.65 -0.43
N TRP A 205 -20.41 -2.62 -1.47
CA TRP A 205 -18.99 -2.96 -1.41
C TRP A 205 -18.21 -2.33 -0.24
N ASP A 206 -18.35 -1.03 0.00
CA ASP A 206 -17.59 -0.34 1.07
C ASP A 206 -18.01 -0.78 2.50
N CYS A 207 -19.12 -1.53 2.59
CA CYS A 207 -19.69 -2.08 3.80
C CYS A 207 -19.50 -3.61 3.93
N ASN A 208 -18.95 -4.30 2.93
CA ASN A 208 -18.78 -5.75 2.95
C ASN A 208 -17.53 -6.22 3.75
N GLY A 209 -16.66 -5.29 4.17
CA GLY A 209 -15.48 -5.57 4.98
C GLY A 209 -14.23 -5.97 4.20
N PHE A 210 -14.27 -6.01 2.86
CA PHE A 210 -13.14 -6.40 2.00
C PHE A 210 -11.94 -5.46 2.14
N ASP A 211 -12.16 -4.15 1.99
CA ASP A 211 -11.10 -3.14 2.09
C ASP A 211 -10.45 -3.13 3.48
N MET A 212 -11.26 -3.40 4.52
CA MET A 212 -10.76 -3.57 5.88
C MET A 212 -9.91 -4.84 6.00
N ALA A 213 -10.35 -5.98 5.46
CA ALA A 213 -9.57 -7.20 5.47
C ALA A 213 -8.20 -7.00 4.79
N LEU A 214 -8.16 -6.32 3.63
CA LEU A 214 -6.91 -5.96 2.96
C LEU A 214 -6.00 -5.05 3.79
N THR A 215 -6.58 -4.06 4.47
CA THR A 215 -5.85 -3.15 5.34
C THR A 215 -5.21 -3.91 6.51
N VAL A 216 -5.96 -4.81 7.15
CA VAL A 216 -5.46 -5.64 8.24
C VAL A 216 -4.43 -6.65 7.74
N ILE A 217 -4.60 -7.24 6.55
CA ILE A 217 -3.57 -8.08 5.90
C ILE A 217 -2.26 -7.29 5.73
N ALA A 218 -2.33 -6.08 5.20
CA ALA A 218 -1.15 -5.23 5.01
C ALA A 218 -0.48 -4.90 6.35
N ALA A 219 -1.27 -4.55 7.37
CA ALA A 219 -0.76 -4.33 8.72
C ALA A 219 -0.12 -5.61 9.31
N SER A 220 -0.72 -6.77 9.08
CA SER A 220 -0.24 -8.09 9.52
C SER A 220 1.13 -8.42 8.93
N LEU A 221 1.28 -8.18 7.63
CA LEU A 221 2.54 -8.34 6.92
C LEU A 221 3.62 -7.43 7.52
N VAL A 222 3.31 -6.15 7.71
CA VAL A 222 4.25 -5.18 8.29
C VAL A 222 4.67 -5.57 9.71
N ILE A 223 3.71 -5.90 10.58
CA ILE A 223 3.97 -6.32 11.97
C ILE A 223 4.83 -7.59 11.97
N GLY A 224 4.49 -8.57 11.14
CA GLY A 224 5.23 -9.82 11.00
C GLY A 224 6.67 -9.61 10.55
N LEU A 225 6.89 -8.74 9.56
CA LEU A 225 8.22 -8.38 9.08
C LEU A 225 9.03 -7.60 10.12
N LEU A 226 8.42 -6.62 10.80
CA LEU A 226 9.05 -5.84 11.86
C LEU A 226 9.48 -6.71 13.04
N ARG A 227 8.64 -7.67 13.43
CA ARG A 227 8.91 -8.65 14.48
C ARG A 227 9.76 -9.84 14.00
N LYS A 228 10.28 -9.80 12.76
CA LYS A 228 11.10 -10.87 12.15
C LYS A 228 10.50 -12.27 12.29
N GLN A 229 9.18 -12.38 12.17
CA GLN A 229 8.48 -13.65 12.32
C GLN A 229 8.72 -14.57 11.12
N SER A 230 8.55 -15.87 11.32
CA SER A 230 8.64 -16.86 10.24
C SER A 230 7.53 -16.62 9.22
N ARG A 231 7.74 -17.03 7.96
CA ARG A 231 6.73 -16.85 6.89
C ARG A 231 5.38 -17.45 7.25
N LEU A 232 5.38 -18.62 7.88
CA LEU A 232 4.14 -19.29 8.32
C LEU A 232 3.40 -18.47 9.38
N GLN A 233 4.13 -17.85 10.32
CA GLN A 233 3.53 -16.96 11.31
C GLN A 233 2.96 -15.69 10.66
N ILE A 234 3.66 -15.10 9.71
CA ILE A 234 3.15 -13.94 8.96
C ILE A 234 1.84 -14.31 8.24
N LEU A 235 1.79 -15.48 7.57
CA LEU A 235 0.57 -15.97 6.94
C LEU A 235 -0.54 -16.20 7.97
N SER A 236 -0.23 -16.74 9.15
CA SER A 236 -1.22 -16.89 10.22
C SER A 236 -1.76 -15.56 10.72
N PHE A 237 -0.92 -14.52 10.83
CA PHE A 237 -1.35 -13.18 11.22
C PHE A 237 -2.29 -12.59 10.18
N MET A 238 -1.96 -12.73 8.90
CA MET A 238 -2.84 -12.30 7.80
C MET A 238 -4.19 -13.03 7.87
N GLY A 239 -4.20 -14.34 8.10
CA GLY A 239 -5.43 -15.13 8.26
C GLY A 239 -6.28 -14.68 9.44
N VAL A 240 -5.66 -14.52 10.62
CA VAL A 240 -6.33 -13.97 11.82
C VAL A 240 -6.86 -12.56 11.55
N GLY A 241 -6.11 -11.76 10.80
CA GLY A 241 -6.50 -10.42 10.39
C GLY A 241 -7.77 -10.40 9.54
N ILE A 242 -7.85 -11.27 8.52
CA ILE A 242 -9.06 -11.44 7.69
C ILE A 242 -10.25 -11.83 8.55
N VAL A 243 -10.11 -12.86 9.38
CA VAL A 243 -11.19 -13.33 10.25
C VAL A 243 -11.66 -12.22 11.20
N THR A 244 -10.72 -11.50 11.81
CA THR A 244 -11.04 -10.39 12.72
C THR A 244 -11.79 -9.28 11.98
N ALA A 245 -11.33 -8.89 10.79
CA ALA A 245 -11.98 -7.88 9.98
C ALA A 245 -13.42 -8.28 9.63
N LEU A 246 -13.63 -9.50 9.14
CA LEU A 246 -14.97 -9.97 8.76
C LEU A 246 -15.90 -10.09 9.98
N LEU A 247 -15.40 -10.59 11.12
CA LEU A 247 -16.19 -10.69 12.35
C LEU A 247 -16.59 -9.32 12.90
N PHE A 248 -15.69 -8.34 12.88
CA PHE A 248 -16.02 -6.97 13.29
C PHE A 248 -16.92 -6.26 12.28
N ASN A 249 -16.93 -6.69 11.01
CA ASN A 249 -17.83 -6.11 10.03
C ASN A 249 -19.32 -6.44 10.31
N ILE A 250 -19.61 -7.57 10.98
CA ILE A 250 -20.97 -7.92 11.42
C ILE A 250 -21.59 -6.85 12.33
N PRO A 251 -20.99 -6.48 13.48
CA PRO A 251 -21.54 -5.41 14.32
C PRO A 251 -21.51 -4.04 13.64
N ARG A 252 -20.62 -3.78 12.67
CA ARG A 252 -20.71 -2.57 11.83
C ARG A 252 -21.99 -2.54 11.01
N VAL A 253 -22.31 -3.63 10.31
CA VAL A 253 -23.56 -3.73 9.53
C VAL A 253 -24.76 -3.55 10.46
N MET A 254 -24.78 -4.22 11.61
CA MET A 254 -25.85 -4.02 12.60
C MET A 254 -25.99 -2.57 13.03
N LEU A 255 -24.87 -1.91 13.36
CA LEU A 255 -24.85 -0.50 13.77
C LEU A 255 -25.36 0.40 12.64
N MET A 256 -25.05 0.10 11.37
CA MET A 256 -25.53 0.90 10.24
C MET A 256 -27.04 0.73 10.06
N THR A 257 -27.55 -0.50 10.20
CA THR A 257 -28.98 -0.79 10.17
C THR A 257 -29.71 -0.05 11.27
N ILE A 258 -29.22 -0.12 12.52
CA ILE A 258 -29.81 0.58 13.66
C ILE A 258 -29.72 2.10 13.46
N ALA A 259 -28.57 2.61 13.02
CA ALA A 259 -28.37 4.04 12.82
C ALA A 259 -29.33 4.62 11.78
N LEU A 260 -29.52 3.95 10.64
CA LEU A 260 -30.48 4.40 9.63
C LEU A 260 -31.91 4.38 10.20
N VAL A 261 -32.31 3.26 10.79
CA VAL A 261 -33.69 3.00 11.17
C VAL A 261 -34.14 3.82 12.38
N HIS A 262 -33.26 4.02 13.35
CA HIS A 262 -33.60 4.68 14.61
C HIS A 262 -33.14 6.13 14.68
N TRP A 263 -31.99 6.44 14.09
CA TRP A 263 -31.37 7.77 14.21
C TRP A 263 -31.38 8.57 12.89
N GLY A 264 -31.78 7.94 11.79
CA GLY A 264 -31.91 8.56 10.47
C GLY A 264 -30.59 8.73 9.71
N ASP A 265 -30.69 9.26 8.50
CA ASP A 265 -29.60 9.35 7.53
C ASP A 265 -28.35 10.08 8.05
N ARG A 266 -28.52 11.07 8.94
CA ARG A 266 -27.39 11.83 9.50
C ARG A 266 -26.43 10.93 10.26
N TRP A 267 -26.94 9.95 11.00
CA TRP A 267 -26.12 9.02 11.77
C TRP A 267 -25.54 7.93 10.90
N LEU A 268 -26.29 7.45 9.91
CA LEU A 268 -25.73 6.56 8.89
C LEU A 268 -24.52 7.22 8.19
N ASN A 269 -24.68 8.47 7.73
CA ASN A 269 -23.62 9.24 7.09
C ASN A 269 -22.43 9.53 8.01
N PHE A 270 -22.65 9.72 9.32
CA PHE A 270 -21.55 9.86 10.28
C PHE A 270 -20.71 8.58 10.35
N TRP A 271 -21.36 7.43 10.46
CA TRP A 271 -20.67 6.16 10.61
C TRP A 271 -20.03 5.65 9.31
N GLN A 272 -20.63 5.96 8.16
CA GLN A 272 -20.03 5.73 6.84
C GLN A 272 -18.92 6.76 6.53
N GLY A 273 -19.02 7.96 7.10
CA GLY A 273 -18.08 9.05 6.90
C GLY A 273 -16.68 8.77 7.45
N PRO A 274 -15.71 9.65 7.16
CA PRO A 274 -14.30 9.46 7.52
C PRO A 274 -14.05 9.24 9.01
N LEU A 275 -14.81 9.91 9.89
CA LEU A 275 -14.65 9.78 11.34
C LEU A 275 -15.14 8.42 11.84
N GLY A 276 -16.37 8.03 11.45
CA GLY A 276 -16.94 6.74 11.84
C GLY A 276 -16.11 5.56 11.34
N SER A 277 -15.65 5.62 10.10
CA SER A 277 -14.81 4.58 9.50
C SER A 277 -13.43 4.47 10.19
N GLN A 278 -12.82 5.59 10.60
CA GLN A 278 -11.58 5.60 11.37
C GLN A 278 -11.75 5.02 12.77
N LEU A 279 -12.82 5.38 13.48
CA LEU A 279 -13.11 4.83 14.82
C LEU A 279 -13.26 3.31 14.74
N PHE A 280 -14.06 2.84 13.80
CA PHE A 280 -14.27 1.41 13.59
C PHE A 280 -12.99 0.68 13.21
N SER A 281 -12.23 1.20 12.24
CA SER A 281 -10.95 0.62 11.82
C SER A 281 -9.94 0.58 12.97
N GLY A 282 -9.92 1.61 13.82
CA GLY A 282 -9.09 1.67 15.02
C GLY A 282 -9.44 0.57 16.03
N CYS A 283 -10.74 0.34 16.27
CA CYS A 283 -11.20 -0.77 17.11
C CYS A 283 -10.78 -2.13 16.55
N VAL A 284 -10.95 -2.36 15.25
CA VAL A 284 -10.55 -3.61 14.58
C VAL A 284 -9.04 -3.82 14.70
N LEU A 285 -8.23 -2.79 14.42
CA LEU A 285 -6.77 -2.85 14.53
C LEU A 285 -6.32 -3.11 15.97
N ALA A 286 -6.96 -2.49 16.96
CA ALA A 286 -6.65 -2.71 18.37
C ALA A 286 -6.98 -4.14 18.80
N ALA A 287 -8.17 -4.65 18.46
CA ALA A 287 -8.57 -6.02 18.74
C ALA A 287 -7.64 -7.02 18.06
N TYR A 288 -7.36 -6.83 16.77
CA TYR A 288 -6.43 -7.64 16.01
C TYR A 288 -5.02 -7.65 16.65
N TYR A 289 -4.50 -6.49 17.04
CA TYR A 289 -3.20 -6.38 17.69
C TYR A 289 -3.16 -7.16 19.00
N LEU A 290 -4.21 -7.06 19.83
CA LEU A 290 -4.32 -7.82 21.08
C LEU A 290 -4.38 -9.34 20.83
N ILE A 291 -5.12 -9.78 19.82
CA ILE A 291 -5.20 -11.19 19.45
C ILE A 291 -3.82 -11.71 19.03
N VAL A 292 -3.15 -11.01 18.10
CA VAL A 292 -1.85 -11.45 17.59
C VAL A 292 -0.77 -11.42 18.67
N THR A 293 -0.74 -10.39 19.51
CA THR A 293 0.25 -10.31 20.60
C THR A 293 0.09 -11.42 21.64
N ASN A 294 -1.14 -11.86 21.93
CA ASN A 294 -1.41 -12.95 22.87
C ASN A 294 -1.13 -14.34 22.28
N ILE A 295 -1.33 -14.54 20.97
CA ILE A 295 -1.10 -15.84 20.32
C ILE A 295 0.39 -16.02 19.96
N THR A 296 1.14 -14.92 19.79
CA THR A 296 2.59 -15.02 19.58
C THR A 296 3.34 -15.23 20.88
N PRO A 297 4.22 -16.24 20.99
CA PRO A 297 5.15 -16.29 22.11
C PRO A 297 5.99 -15.00 22.13
N LYS A 298 6.19 -14.43 23.33
CA LYS A 298 7.11 -13.31 23.51
C LYS A 298 8.49 -13.80 23.10
N THR A 299 8.94 -13.38 21.92
CA THR A 299 10.35 -13.52 21.53
C THR A 299 11.15 -12.64 22.49
N VAL A 300 11.83 -13.28 23.45
CA VAL A 300 12.86 -12.68 24.31
C VAL A 300 14.04 -12.25 23.44
#